data_AF-A0A0A9YTM8-F1
#
_entry.id   AF-A0A0A9YTM8-F1
#
_cell.length_a   1.000
_cell.length_b   1.000
_cell.length_c   1.000
_cell.angle_alpha   90.00
_cell.angle_beta   90.00
_cell.angle_gamma   90.00
#
_symmetry.space_group_name_H-M   'P 1'
#
loop_
_entity.id
_entity.type
_entity.pdbx_description
1 polymer ?
#
loop_
_entity_poly.entity_id
_entity_poly.type
_entity_poly.pdbx_seq_one_letter_code
_entity_poly.pdbx_strand_id
1 'polypeptide(L)'
;MLGEIVDEYTINIVDVFAMPQSGTGVSVEAIDPAFQTSMLEMLRQVNRTHVVVGWYHSHPGFGCWLSSVDINTQQSFEQLDKRAIAFVIDPIQSVKGKVVMDCFRLIDQQTLVTGQSARQITSNPSFMNKPSMQAIMHNLNRHYYSLLIGTYKSSLDKNMLLSLHKRNWGTTLQP
;
A
#
# COMPACT_ATOMS: atom_id res chain seq x y z
N MET A 1 -3.70 -5.07 -4.97
CA MET A 1 -4.54 -3.89 -4.65
C MET A 1 -5.28 -3.47 -5.90
N LEU A 2 -6.56 -3.15 -5.79
CA LEU A 2 -7.41 -2.78 -6.91
C LEU A 2 -7.86 -1.33 -6.81
N GLY A 3 -7.92 -0.66 -7.95
CA GLY A 3 -8.35 0.72 -7.99
C GLY A 3 -8.29 1.31 -9.38
N GLU A 4 -8.03 2.62 -9.42
CA GLU A 4 -7.95 3.41 -10.63
C GLU A 4 -6.79 4.40 -10.55
N ILE A 5 -6.25 4.72 -11.72
CA ILE A 5 -5.22 5.74 -11.89
C ILE A 5 -5.92 6.96 -12.50
N VAL A 6 -6.13 8.01 -11.71
CA VAL A 6 -6.97 9.17 -12.12
C VAL A 6 -6.20 10.13 -13.02
N ASP A 7 -4.99 10.51 -12.61
CA ASP A 7 -4.10 11.43 -13.30
C ASP A 7 -2.65 11.00 -13.07
N GLU A 8 -1.66 11.81 -13.46
CA GLU A 8 -0.23 11.51 -13.29
C GLU A 8 0.24 11.43 -11.82
N TYR A 9 -0.50 12.02 -10.89
CA TYR A 9 -0.07 12.24 -9.51
C TYR A 9 -0.84 11.42 -8.47
N THR A 10 -2.02 10.90 -8.85
CA THR A 10 -2.99 10.33 -7.93
C THR A 10 -3.35 8.91 -8.34
N ILE A 11 -3.24 7.99 -7.39
CA ILE A 11 -3.69 6.60 -7.52
C ILE A 11 -4.72 6.36 -6.42
N ASN A 12 -5.93 5.99 -6.83
CA ASN A 12 -7.00 5.64 -5.92
C ASN A 12 -6.99 4.13 -5.70
N ILE A 13 -6.80 3.71 -4.45
CA ILE A 13 -6.93 2.31 -4.04
C ILE A 13 -8.33 2.15 -3.44
N VAL A 14 -9.19 1.39 -4.13
CA VAL A 14 -10.61 1.24 -3.76
C VAL A 14 -10.85 -0.07 -3.01
N ASP A 15 -10.19 -1.15 -3.45
CA ASP A 15 -10.42 -2.49 -2.89
C ASP A 15 -9.11 -3.27 -2.79
N VAL A 16 -9.06 -4.26 -1.90
CA VAL A 16 -7.93 -5.15 -1.71
C VAL A 16 -8.40 -6.56 -1.47
N PHE A 17 -7.68 -7.54 -2.01
CA PHE A 17 -7.88 -8.94 -1.69
C PHE A 17 -6.52 -9.56 -1.38
N ALA A 18 -6.52 -10.55 -0.48
CA ALA A 18 -5.33 -11.28 -0.09
C ALA A 18 -5.01 -12.37 -1.11
N MET A 19 -3.73 -12.60 -1.36
CA MET A 19 -3.24 -13.74 -2.13
C MET A 19 -2.94 -14.90 -1.17
N PRO A 20 -3.24 -16.16 -1.54
CA PRO A 20 -2.76 -17.31 -0.79
C PRO A 20 -1.22 -17.31 -0.82
N GLN A 21 -0.61 -17.54 0.34
CA GLN A 21 0.84 -17.63 0.44
C GLN A 21 1.29 -19.08 0.31
N SER A 22 2.22 -19.34 -0.61
CA SER A 22 2.96 -20.59 -0.67
C SER A 22 4.33 -20.37 -0.03
N GLY A 23 4.47 -20.79 1.22
CA GLY A 23 5.74 -20.72 1.95
C GLY A 23 6.48 -22.05 1.85
N THR A 24 7.71 -22.03 1.33
CA THR A 24 8.72 -23.03 1.71
C THR A 24 9.59 -22.41 2.81
N GLY A 25 10.33 -23.22 3.58
CA GLY A 25 11.17 -22.74 4.69
C GLY A 25 12.25 -21.70 4.32
N VAL A 26 12.38 -21.35 3.02
CA VAL A 26 13.42 -20.46 2.48
C VAL A 26 12.85 -19.39 1.52
N SER A 27 11.62 -19.54 0.99
CA SER A 27 11.01 -18.56 0.09
C SER A 27 9.50 -18.45 0.29
N VAL A 28 8.98 -17.24 0.13
CA VAL A 28 7.55 -16.98 0.02
C VAL A 28 7.26 -16.66 -1.44
N GLU A 29 6.61 -17.58 -2.14
CA GLU A 29 6.03 -17.31 -3.45
C GLU A 29 4.60 -16.81 -3.21
N ALA A 30 4.42 -15.49 -3.33
CA ALA A 30 3.18 -14.81 -2.96
C ALA A 30 2.29 -14.42 -4.17
N ILE A 31 2.72 -14.77 -5.39
CA ILE A 31 2.05 -14.32 -6.62
C ILE A 31 1.79 -15.54 -7.50
N ASP A 32 0.54 -16.02 -7.47
CA ASP A 32 0.01 -17.00 -8.42
C ASP A 32 -0.81 -16.26 -9.50
N PRO A 33 -0.31 -16.15 -10.75
CA PRO A 33 -1.03 -15.49 -11.84
C PRO A 33 -2.38 -16.16 -12.15
N ALA A 34 -2.51 -17.47 -11.96
CA ALA A 34 -3.75 -18.19 -12.24
C ALA A 34 -4.83 -17.79 -11.23
N PHE A 35 -4.48 -17.76 -9.94
CA PHE A 35 -5.38 -17.27 -8.89
C PHE A 35 -5.77 -15.80 -9.12
N GLN A 36 -4.81 -14.94 -9.43
CA GLN A 36 -5.07 -13.53 -9.70
C GLN A 36 -6.04 -13.34 -10.88
N THR A 37 -5.84 -14.07 -11.97
CA THR A 37 -6.69 -13.98 -13.17
C THR A 37 -8.11 -14.44 -12.87
N SER A 38 -8.26 -15.59 -12.21
CA SER A 38 -9.56 -16.13 -11.79
C SER A 38 -10.31 -15.16 -10.88
N MET A 39 -9.63 -14.59 -9.88
CA MET A 39 -10.24 -13.61 -8.97
C MET A 39 -10.68 -12.33 -9.70
N LEU A 40 -9.87 -11.82 -10.63
CA LEU A 40 -10.24 -10.66 -11.44
C LEU A 40 -11.45 -10.93 -12.33
N GLU A 41 -11.58 -12.15 -12.86
CA GLU A 41 -12.75 -12.55 -13.64
C GLU A 41 -14.01 -12.64 -12.78
N MET A 42 -13.93 -13.21 -11.58
CA MET A 42 -15.04 -13.23 -10.63
C MET A 42 -15.48 -11.82 -10.23
N LEU A 43 -14.54 -10.89 -10.01
CA LEU A 43 -14.84 -9.50 -9.69
C LEU A 43 -15.54 -8.76 -10.84
N ARG A 44 -15.18 -9.07 -12.10
CA ARG A 44 -15.89 -8.52 -13.27
C ARG A 44 -17.35 -8.96 -13.32
N GLN A 45 -17.66 -10.20 -12.94
CA GLN A 45 -19.04 -10.70 -12.92
C GLN A 45 -19.94 -9.95 -11.93
N VAL A 46 -19.38 -9.47 -10.82
CA VAL A 46 -20.09 -8.61 -9.84
C VAL A 46 -19.97 -7.12 -10.14
N ASN A 47 -19.63 -6.77 -11.38
CA ASN A 47 -19.49 -5.39 -11.86
C ASN A 47 -18.41 -4.57 -11.11
N ARG A 48 -17.35 -5.21 -10.63
CA ARG A 48 -16.15 -4.56 -10.09
C ARG A 48 -15.02 -4.64 -11.11
N THR A 49 -14.91 -3.64 -11.98
CA THR A 49 -13.96 -3.62 -13.11
C THR A 49 -12.65 -2.88 -12.80
N HIS A 50 -12.29 -2.73 -11.53
CA HIS A 50 -11.05 -2.06 -11.12
C HIS A 50 -9.81 -2.83 -11.58
N VAL A 51 -8.74 -2.10 -11.90
CA VAL A 51 -7.46 -2.66 -12.32
C VAL A 51 -6.51 -2.83 -11.15
N VAL A 52 -5.49 -3.67 -11.33
CA VAL A 52 -4.42 -3.83 -10.34
C VAL A 52 -3.51 -2.60 -10.39
N VAL A 53 -3.47 -1.84 -9.30
CA VAL A 53 -2.65 -0.61 -9.18
C VAL A 53 -1.37 -0.80 -8.36
N GLY A 54 -1.18 -2.00 -7.81
CA GLY A 54 -0.04 -2.34 -6.97
C GLY A 54 -0.31 -3.51 -6.04
N TRP A 55 0.59 -3.73 -5.10
CA TRP A 55 0.54 -4.82 -4.14
C TRP A 55 0.84 -4.33 -2.72
N TYR A 56 0.44 -5.12 -1.73
CA TYR A 56 0.68 -4.80 -0.34
C TYR A 56 1.21 -6.03 0.40
N HIS A 57 2.00 -5.78 1.44
CA HIS A 57 2.44 -6.81 2.36
C HIS A 57 2.63 -6.22 3.76
N SER A 58 2.85 -7.09 4.74
CA SER A 58 3.02 -6.68 6.14
C SER A 58 4.44 -6.94 6.62
N HIS A 59 4.99 -6.01 7.40
CA HIS A 59 6.24 -6.15 8.14
C HIS A 59 5.94 -6.11 9.64
N PRO A 60 5.65 -7.26 10.28
CA PRO A 60 5.20 -7.26 11.67
C PRO A 60 6.35 -6.91 12.62
N GLY A 61 6.29 -5.73 13.25
CA GLY A 61 7.25 -5.28 14.27
C GLY A 61 8.53 -4.63 13.74
N PHE A 62 8.75 -4.61 12.42
CA PHE A 62 9.97 -4.08 11.79
C PHE A 62 9.82 -2.65 11.25
N GLY A 63 8.63 -2.08 11.28
CA GLY A 63 8.32 -0.80 10.62
C GLY A 63 8.15 -0.94 9.10
N CYS A 64 7.94 0.19 8.42
CA CYS A 64 7.70 0.22 6.97
C CYS A 64 8.98 0.52 6.19
N TRP A 65 9.50 -0.47 5.47
CA TRP A 65 10.63 -0.34 4.53
C TRP A 65 10.54 -1.48 3.49
N LEU A 66 11.43 -1.51 2.49
CA LEU A 66 11.48 -2.59 1.50
C LEU A 66 12.78 -3.38 1.63
N SER A 67 12.67 -4.70 1.78
CA SER A 67 13.81 -5.61 1.71
C SER A 67 14.29 -5.81 0.26
N SER A 68 15.44 -6.48 0.08
CA SER A 68 15.92 -6.83 -1.27
C SER A 68 14.91 -7.70 -2.04
N VAL A 69 14.20 -8.59 -1.33
CA VAL A 69 13.13 -9.43 -1.92
C VAL A 69 11.94 -8.57 -2.33
N ASP A 70 11.55 -7.61 -1.49
CA ASP A 70 10.45 -6.69 -1.79
C ASP A 70 10.79 -5.77 -2.98
N ILE A 71 12.04 -5.31 -3.06
CA ILE A 71 12.54 -4.50 -4.19
C ILE A 71 12.45 -5.29 -5.50
N ASN A 72 12.91 -6.55 -5.51
CA ASN A 72 12.85 -7.40 -6.71
C ASN A 72 11.40 -7.68 -7.14
N THR A 73 10.52 -7.89 -6.16
CA THR A 73 9.09 -8.09 -6.40
C THR A 73 8.45 -6.83 -6.98
N GLN A 74 8.71 -5.67 -6.39
CA GLN A 74 8.23 -4.39 -6.87
C GLN A 74 8.76 -4.08 -8.28
N GLN A 75 10.02 -4.40 -8.58
CA GLN A 75 10.59 -4.23 -9.91
C GLN A 75 9.83 -5.06 -10.95
N SER A 76 9.40 -6.27 -10.60
CA SER A 76 8.60 -7.12 -11.49
C SER A 76 7.20 -6.53 -11.73
N PHE A 77 6.57 -5.94 -10.71
CA PHE A 77 5.30 -5.22 -10.88
C PHE A 77 5.46 -3.94 -11.72
N GLU A 78 6.55 -3.18 -11.52
CA GLU A 78 6.83 -1.96 -12.28
C GLU A 78 7.13 -2.21 -13.77
N GLN A 79 7.57 -3.42 -14.14
CA GLN A 79 7.69 -3.83 -15.54
C GLN A 79 6.33 -3.99 -16.22
N LEU A 80 5.30 -4.42 -15.48
CA LEU A 80 3.93 -4.57 -15.99
C LEU A 80 3.19 -3.23 -15.99
N ASP A 81 3.29 -2.49 -14.89
CA ASP A 81 2.75 -1.15 -14.75
C ASP A 81 3.78 -0.26 -14.05
N LYS A 82 4.36 0.70 -14.78
CA LYS A 82 5.37 1.64 -14.27
C LYS A 82 4.90 2.43 -13.06
N ARG A 83 3.59 2.52 -12.83
CA ARG A 83 2.99 3.25 -11.72
C ARG A 83 2.56 2.36 -10.56
N ALA A 84 2.83 1.06 -10.63
CA ALA A 84 2.60 0.14 -9.53
C ALA A 84 3.24 0.68 -8.23
N ILE A 85 2.54 0.47 -7.13
CA ILE A 85 2.99 0.88 -5.80
C ILE A 85 3.13 -0.34 -4.88
N ALA A 86 4.12 -0.27 -3.99
CA ALA A 86 4.29 -1.21 -2.88
C ALA A 86 3.75 -0.57 -1.60
N PHE A 87 2.73 -1.17 -1.00
CA PHE A 87 2.16 -0.70 0.27
C PHE A 87 2.62 -1.58 1.43
N VAL A 88 3.18 -0.99 2.47
CA VAL A 88 3.70 -1.71 3.63
C VAL A 88 2.96 -1.29 4.87
N ILE A 89 2.44 -2.27 5.62
CA ILE A 89 1.78 -2.06 6.90
C ILE A 89 2.48 -2.83 8.01
N ASP A 90 2.68 -2.18 9.16
CA ASP A 90 3.13 -2.86 10.38
C ASP A 90 1.95 -3.00 11.34
N PRO A 91 1.29 -4.17 11.41
CA PRO A 91 0.15 -4.38 12.29
C PRO A 91 0.51 -4.43 13.77
N ILE A 92 1.78 -4.69 14.13
CA ILE A 92 2.23 -4.80 15.52
C ILE A 92 2.50 -3.41 16.10
N GLN A 93 3.18 -2.55 15.35
CA GLN A 93 3.42 -1.16 15.78
C GLN A 93 2.20 -0.26 15.59
N SER A 94 1.22 -0.68 14.79
CA SER A 94 -0.06 0.02 14.63
C SER A 94 -0.91 -0.11 15.90
N VAL A 95 -1.05 0.99 16.64
CA VAL A 95 -1.85 1.06 17.87
C VAL A 95 -3.05 1.99 17.70
N LYS A 96 -4.01 1.93 18.64
CA LYS A 96 -5.18 2.83 18.62
C LYS A 96 -4.73 4.29 18.57
N GLY A 97 -5.03 4.97 17.45
CA GLY A 97 -4.68 6.37 17.21
C GLY A 97 -3.48 6.59 16.28
N LYS A 98 -2.68 5.57 15.97
CA LYS A 98 -1.59 5.67 14.99
C LYS A 98 -1.47 4.38 14.20
N VAL A 99 -1.82 4.45 12.91
CA VAL A 99 -1.57 3.36 11.96
C VAL A 99 -0.18 3.56 11.36
N VAL A 100 0.66 2.54 11.46
CA VAL A 100 2.01 2.52 10.89
C VAL A 100 1.90 1.89 9.51
N MET A 101 1.85 2.74 8.51
CA MET A 101 1.77 2.37 7.09
C MET A 101 2.52 3.38 6.24
N ASP A 102 3.14 2.90 5.17
CA ASP A 102 3.82 3.72 4.19
C ASP A 102 3.70 3.10 2.80
N CYS A 103 3.85 3.92 1.77
CA CYS A 103 3.73 3.52 0.38
C CYS A 103 5.00 3.87 -0.35
N PHE A 104 5.54 2.93 -1.11
CA PHE A 104 6.84 3.07 -1.76
C PHE A 104 6.74 2.82 -3.26
N ARG A 105 7.64 3.48 -3.99
CA ARG A 105 7.95 3.19 -5.41
C ARG A 105 9.46 3.20 -5.60
N LEU A 106 9.95 2.40 -6.54
CA LEU A 106 11.38 2.36 -6.82
C LEU A 106 11.84 3.63 -7.53
N ILE A 107 13.12 3.92 -7.33
CA ILE A 107 13.85 4.93 -8.08
C ILE A 107 14.55 4.22 -9.23
N ASP A 108 14.32 4.71 -10.44
CA ASP A 108 15.10 4.26 -11.58
C ASP A 108 16.58 4.66 -11.43
N GLN A 109 17.47 3.68 -11.54
CA GLN A 109 18.90 3.89 -11.36
C GLN A 109 19.50 4.76 -12.46
N GLN A 110 18.94 4.75 -13.67
CA GLN A 110 19.43 5.63 -14.75
C GLN A 110 19.18 7.10 -14.38
N THR A 111 18.03 7.38 -13.78
CA THR A 111 17.67 8.71 -13.28
C THR A 111 18.67 9.21 -12.22
N LEU A 112 19.14 8.35 -11.32
CA LEU A 112 20.16 8.72 -10.31
C LEU A 112 21.51 9.09 -10.94
N VAL A 113 21.95 8.35 -11.95
CA VAL A 113 23.23 8.61 -12.65
C VAL A 113 23.18 9.93 -13.41
N THR A 114 22.02 10.30 -13.96
CA THR A 114 21.82 11.57 -14.66
C THR A 114 21.67 12.78 -13.72
N GLY A 115 21.66 12.57 -12.39
CA GLY A 115 21.48 13.64 -11.41
C GLY A 115 20.09 14.29 -11.43
N GLN A 116 19.15 13.74 -12.19
CA GLN A 116 17.76 14.19 -12.18
C GLN A 116 17.09 13.75 -10.88
N SER A 117 16.25 14.62 -10.32
CA SER A 117 15.48 14.26 -9.14
C SER A 117 14.49 13.15 -9.49
N ALA A 118 14.69 11.96 -8.92
CA ALA A 118 13.78 10.82 -9.08
C ALA A 118 12.34 11.10 -8.63
N ARG A 119 12.14 12.18 -7.85
CA ARG A 119 10.83 12.71 -7.51
C ARG A 119 10.49 13.85 -8.44
N GLN A 120 9.35 13.75 -9.13
CA GLN A 120 8.61 14.96 -9.46
C GLN A 120 8.14 15.55 -8.14
N ILE A 121 8.80 16.62 -7.68
CA ILE A 121 8.52 17.26 -6.41
C ILE A 121 7.16 17.96 -6.55
N THR A 122 6.06 17.21 -6.39
CA THR A 122 4.75 17.83 -6.22
C THR A 122 4.81 18.68 -4.95
N SER A 123 4.26 19.88 -5.02
CA SER A 123 4.38 21.04 -4.12
C SER A 123 3.94 20.85 -2.64
N ASN A 124 3.88 19.62 -2.12
CA ASN A 124 3.46 19.29 -0.75
C ASN A 124 4.57 18.63 0.12
N PRO A 125 5.81 19.14 0.15
CA PRO A 125 6.87 18.56 1.01
C PRO A 125 6.54 18.66 2.51
N SER A 126 5.67 19.60 2.92
CA SER A 126 5.32 19.84 4.32
C SER A 126 4.50 18.74 4.99
N PHE A 127 3.91 17.81 4.22
CA PHE A 127 3.10 16.70 4.74
C PHE A 127 3.82 15.34 4.69
N MET A 128 5.08 15.29 4.25
CA MET A 128 5.84 14.04 4.28
C MET A 128 6.21 13.68 5.72
N ASN A 129 5.73 12.53 6.18
CA ASN A 129 6.14 11.99 7.47
C ASN A 129 7.66 11.79 7.48
N LYS A 130 8.31 12.20 8.58
CA LYS A 130 9.74 11.96 8.75
C LYS A 130 9.98 10.45 8.69
N PRO A 131 10.82 9.96 7.77
CA PRO A 131 11.06 8.53 7.66
C PRO A 131 11.74 8.00 8.92
N SER A 132 11.46 6.74 9.26
CA SER A 132 12.12 6.08 10.38
C SER A 132 13.62 5.92 10.08
N MET A 133 14.47 5.96 11.11
CA MET A 133 15.91 5.72 10.92
C MET A 133 16.18 4.34 10.32
N GLN A 134 15.36 3.35 10.66
CA GLN A 134 15.40 2.01 10.07
C GLN A 134 15.17 2.08 8.56
N ALA A 135 14.15 2.79 8.08
CA ALA A 135 13.90 2.93 6.65
C ALA A 135 15.06 3.60 5.89
N ILE A 136 15.71 4.60 6.50
CA ILE A 136 16.90 5.25 5.93
C ILE A 136 18.06 4.25 5.82
N MET A 137 18.31 3.45 6.86
CA MET A 137 19.33 2.39 6.82
C MET A 137 19.05 1.34 5.76
N HIS A 138 17.77 1.05 5.50
CA HIS A 138 17.32 0.13 4.45
C HIS A 138 17.18 0.78 3.07
N ASN A 139 17.95 1.84 2.78
CA ASN A 139 18.09 2.46 1.46
C ASN A 139 16.91 3.31 0.96
N LEU A 140 16.05 3.81 1.87
CA LEU A 140 15.11 4.86 1.52
C LEU A 140 15.85 6.10 0.97
N ASN A 141 15.33 6.67 -0.13
CA ASN A 141 15.93 7.74 -0.94
C ASN A 141 17.16 7.35 -1.77
N ARG A 142 17.55 6.07 -1.77
CA ARG A 142 18.56 5.54 -2.70
C ARG A 142 17.94 4.61 -3.73
N HIS A 143 17.20 3.61 -3.27
CA HIS A 143 16.58 2.61 -4.17
C HIS A 143 15.08 2.83 -4.36
N TYR A 144 14.42 3.48 -3.40
CA TYR A 144 12.99 3.74 -3.42
C TYR A 144 12.67 5.01 -2.65
N TYR A 145 11.48 5.56 -2.87
CA TYR A 145 10.98 6.74 -2.16
C TYR A 145 9.58 6.47 -1.59
N SER A 146 9.25 7.18 -0.52
CA SER A 146 7.91 7.16 0.09
C SER A 146 6.98 8.14 -0.62
N LEU A 147 5.72 7.71 -0.81
CA LEU A 147 4.61 8.50 -1.34
C LEU A 147 3.69 8.95 -0.20
N LEU A 148 3.09 10.13 -0.38
CA LEU A 148 2.10 10.63 0.56
C LEU A 148 0.82 9.78 0.47
N ILE A 149 0.36 9.27 1.62
CA ILE A 149 -0.91 8.54 1.72
C ILE A 149 -2.00 9.49 2.20
N GLY A 150 -3.03 9.66 1.37
CA GLY A 150 -4.29 10.29 1.75
C GLY A 150 -5.37 9.24 2.05
N THR A 151 -6.24 9.50 3.02
CA THR A 151 -7.44 8.67 3.22
C THR A 151 -8.68 9.49 2.88
N TYR A 152 -9.57 8.91 2.08
CA TYR A 152 -10.87 9.47 1.79
C TYR A 152 -11.94 8.65 2.51
N LYS A 153 -12.91 9.33 3.13
CA LYS A 153 -14.06 8.70 3.78
C LYS A 153 -15.30 9.52 3.44
N SER A 154 -16.26 8.88 2.77
CA SER A 154 -17.55 9.50 2.48
C SER A 154 -18.30 9.82 3.78
N SER A 155 -19.23 10.78 3.72
CA SER A 155 -20.17 11.04 4.81
C SER A 155 -20.94 9.79 5.21
N LEU A 156 -21.27 8.93 4.24
CA LEU A 156 -21.94 7.64 4.48
C LEU A 156 -21.03 6.68 5.27
N ASP A 157 -19.78 6.52 4.85
CA ASP A 157 -18.80 5.66 5.53
C ASP A 157 -18.59 6.12 6.97
N LYS A 158 -18.46 7.45 7.18
CA LYS A 158 -18.33 8.03 8.51
C LYS A 158 -19.53 7.69 9.39
N ASN A 159 -20.74 7.89 8.88
CA ASN A 159 -21.98 7.61 9.62
C ASN A 159 -22.12 6.12 9.95
N MET A 160 -21.81 5.24 8.99
CA MET A 160 -21.83 3.78 9.18
C MET A 160 -20.81 3.34 10.23
N LEU A 161 -19.55 3.77 10.09
CA LEU A 161 -18.47 3.42 11.03
C LEU A 161 -18.75 3.97 12.44
N LEU A 162 -19.25 5.20 12.56
CA LEU A 162 -19.64 5.78 13.85
C LEU A 162 -20.79 5.01 14.49
N SER A 163 -21.75 4.52 13.70
CA SER A 163 -22.86 3.74 14.21
C SER A 163 -22.41 2.39 14.78
N LEU A 164 -21.44 1.73 14.13
CA LEU A 164 -20.84 0.48 14.61
C LEU A 164 -19.94 0.69 15.84
N HIS A 165 -19.33 1.86 15.99
CA HIS A 165 -18.46 2.18 17.12
C HIS A 165 -19.23 2.55 18.41
N LYS A 166 -20.56 2.67 18.37
CA LYS A 166 -21.37 2.95 19.56
C LYS A 166 -21.25 1.79 20.57
N ARG A 167 -20.97 2.13 21.83
CA ARG A 167 -20.88 1.14 22.92
C ARG A 167 -22.24 0.51 23.20
N ASN A 168 -22.19 -0.77 23.58
CA ASN A 168 -23.26 -1.66 24.04
C ASN A 168 -24.66 -1.03 24.12
N TRP A 169 -25.57 -1.54 23.28
CA TRP A 169 -27.02 -1.28 23.33
C TRP A 169 -27.60 -1.41 24.76
N GLY A 170 -26.99 -2.25 25.62
CA GLY A 170 -27.38 -2.39 27.02
C GLY A 170 -27.18 -1.15 27.88
N THR A 171 -26.20 -0.28 27.58
CA THR A 171 -26.05 0.99 28.32
C THR A 171 -27.14 2.00 28.02
N THR A 172 -27.80 1.88 26.87
CA THR A 172 -28.95 2.72 26.49
C THR A 172 -30.27 2.24 27.10
N LEU A 173 -30.27 1.04 27.71
CA LEU A 173 -31.42 0.42 28.35
C LEU A 173 -31.29 0.31 29.88
N GLN A 174 -30.23 0.87 30.47
CA GLN A 174 -30.17 1.02 31.92
C GLN A 174 -31.11 2.16 32.35
N PRO A 175 -31.97 1.95 33.36
CA PRO A 175 -32.95 2.93 33.81
C PRO A 175 -32.32 4.20 34.39
#